data_AF-A0A6P2DM91-F1
#
_entry.id   AF-A0A6P2DM91-F1
#
_cell.length_a   1.000
_cell.length_b   1.000
_cell.length_c   1.000
_cell.angle_alpha   90.00
_cell.angle_beta   90.00
_cell.angle_gamma   90.00
#
_symmetry.space_group_name_H-M   'P 1'
#
loop_
_entity.id
_entity.type
_entity.pdbx_description
1 polymer ?
#
loop_
_entity_poly.entity_id
_entity_poly.type
_entity_poly.pdbx_seq_one_letter_code
_entity_poly.pdbx_strand_id
1 'polypeptide(L)'
;MWVPFDTFGEIRGRVLGVSLPYPNGQVLVWTDQGLFSLWYFRSAFINKLLPTAAGGHINPATGSMTWNGAEYPMFGPHTPQNDPRTQARHPSGERVTIDPADGVVHVLDAAGAVQQIVDAVDAEEWAMAAFSVDGKALVVADTTSVRVFRYEATTGSERPRWAALANEGDQNQLLQAILANPDEDTPRLIYADWLDEHDDPARAEFIRVQCRIAARLPYETLPTDPDHQRELQLVSQMSERWLAELPTVRGVRWIGFWRGFPSVSVISPTTLVRAAPKIWSTAPVEWATITGLNQNGARLLADSEVFDRLRVIEIDRYAIQRDGEKPLRTLFHAPRAAALKRLYLPQGVGEPGLIAVISSPHLTGLEWLAIGAGTLTNTAAEVLITTPGLRNLRGGSFVSHRLSDTFRKRLKDRFPNAIV
;
A
#
# COMPACT_ATOMS: atom_id res chain seq x y z
N MET A 1 -7.89 -3.69 -17.34
CA MET A 1 -6.79 -4.53 -17.81
C MET A 1 -6.25 -5.38 -16.67
N TRP A 2 -6.13 -6.69 -16.89
CA TRP A 2 -5.54 -7.66 -15.97
C TRP A 2 -4.01 -7.52 -15.92
N VAL A 3 -3.44 -7.35 -14.74
CA VAL A 3 -1.98 -7.18 -14.57
C VAL A 3 -1.44 -8.15 -13.52
N PRO A 4 -0.18 -8.62 -13.64
CA PRO A 4 0.36 -9.60 -12.70
C PRO A 4 0.42 -9.05 -11.27
N PHE A 5 0.13 -9.90 -10.29
CA PHE A 5 0.37 -9.58 -8.90
C PHE A 5 1.87 -9.51 -8.60
N ASP A 6 2.26 -8.57 -7.72
CA ASP A 6 3.54 -8.67 -7.02
C ASP A 6 3.52 -9.95 -6.17
N THR A 7 4.31 -10.95 -6.60
CA THR A 7 4.34 -12.29 -6.00
C THR A 7 5.59 -12.48 -5.14
N PHE A 8 5.39 -12.91 -3.90
CA PHE A 8 6.44 -13.14 -2.92
C PHE A 8 6.52 -14.63 -2.56
N GLY A 9 7.73 -15.20 -2.66
CA GLY A 9 7.96 -16.63 -2.52
C GLY A 9 8.11 -17.31 -3.89
N GLU A 10 8.30 -18.63 -3.87
CA GLU A 10 8.61 -19.42 -5.07
C GLU A 10 7.91 -20.78 -5.00
N ILE A 11 7.24 -21.15 -6.09
CA ILE A 11 6.77 -22.53 -6.31
C ILE A 11 7.95 -23.28 -6.92
N ARG A 12 8.45 -24.30 -6.22
CA ARG A 12 9.56 -25.12 -6.70
C ARG A 12 9.04 -26.45 -7.23
N GLY A 13 9.69 -26.95 -8.26
CA GLY A 13 9.34 -28.22 -8.88
C GLY A 13 8.39 -28.07 -10.06
N ARG A 14 8.18 -29.17 -10.76
CA ARG A 14 7.23 -29.27 -11.87
C ARG A 14 5.81 -29.23 -11.33
N VAL A 15 4.96 -28.36 -11.86
CA VAL A 15 3.56 -28.21 -11.46
C VAL A 15 2.76 -29.40 -12.00
N LEU A 16 2.19 -30.16 -11.08
CA LEU A 16 1.39 -31.35 -11.35
C LEU A 16 -0.10 -31.10 -11.18
N GLY A 17 -0.47 -30.01 -10.50
CA GLY A 17 -1.81 -29.49 -10.58
C GLY A 17 -2.07 -28.25 -9.74
N VAL A 18 -3.11 -27.51 -10.08
CA VAL A 18 -3.48 -26.24 -9.46
C VAL A 18 -4.98 -26.24 -9.18
N SER A 19 -5.40 -25.78 -8.01
CA SER A 19 -6.84 -25.68 -7.70
C SER A 19 -7.50 -24.49 -8.40
N LEU A 20 -8.83 -24.46 -8.44
CA LEU A 20 -9.51 -23.20 -8.75
C LEU A 20 -9.11 -22.11 -7.74
N PRO A 21 -9.20 -20.83 -8.11
CA PRO A 21 -8.98 -19.73 -7.19
C PRO A 21 -10.24 -19.54 -6.33
N TYR A 22 -10.15 -19.92 -5.05
CA TYR A 22 -11.30 -19.96 -4.14
C TYR A 22 -11.67 -18.57 -3.60
N PRO A 23 -12.93 -18.36 -3.16
CA PRO A 23 -13.37 -17.10 -2.57
C PRO A 23 -12.56 -16.64 -1.34
N ASN A 24 -11.87 -17.57 -0.67
CA ASN A 24 -10.98 -17.25 0.46
C ASN A 24 -9.63 -16.66 0.02
N GLY A 25 -9.39 -16.48 -1.28
CA GLY A 25 -8.16 -15.94 -1.84
C GLY A 25 -7.02 -16.96 -1.94
N GLN A 26 -7.31 -18.26 -1.88
CA GLN A 26 -6.30 -19.32 -1.90
C GLN A 26 -6.34 -20.12 -3.21
N VAL A 27 -5.15 -20.42 -3.72
CA VAL A 27 -4.89 -21.42 -4.75
C VAL A 27 -3.94 -22.47 -4.16
N LEU A 28 -4.30 -23.74 -4.25
CA LEU A 28 -3.37 -24.84 -3.94
C LEU A 28 -2.58 -25.21 -5.18
N VAL A 29 -1.28 -25.40 -5.02
CA VAL A 29 -0.37 -25.76 -6.10
C VAL A 29 0.38 -27.03 -5.70
N TRP A 30 0.10 -28.11 -6.41
CA TRP A 30 0.77 -29.39 -6.24
C TRP A 30 1.91 -29.50 -7.25
N THR A 31 3.08 -29.88 -6.76
CA THR A 31 4.29 -30.07 -7.56
C THR A 31 4.95 -31.40 -7.23
N ASP A 32 5.91 -31.82 -8.04
CA ASP A 32 6.79 -32.95 -7.72
C ASP A 32 7.69 -32.71 -6.48
N GLN A 33 7.82 -31.46 -6.00
CA GLN A 33 8.57 -31.07 -4.79
C GLN A 33 7.69 -30.77 -3.58
N GLY A 34 6.36 -30.85 -3.73
CA GLY A 34 5.39 -30.82 -2.65
C GLY A 34 4.18 -29.94 -2.90
N LEU A 35 3.42 -29.70 -1.84
CA LEU A 35 2.24 -28.86 -1.83
C LEU A 35 2.58 -27.44 -1.42
N PHE A 36 2.09 -26.47 -2.17
CA PHE A 36 2.19 -25.04 -1.90
C PHE A 36 0.80 -24.43 -1.81
N SER A 37 0.70 -23.31 -1.10
CA SER A 37 -0.44 -22.40 -1.18
C SER A 37 0.00 -21.07 -1.74
N LEU A 38 -0.75 -20.57 -2.70
CA LEU A 38 -0.63 -19.23 -3.24
C LEU A 38 -1.85 -18.44 -2.78
N TRP A 39 -1.63 -17.40 -1.99
CA TRP A 39 -2.67 -16.52 -1.49
C TRP A 39 -2.67 -15.21 -2.27
N TYR A 40 -3.82 -14.79 -2.81
CA TYR A 40 -3.96 -13.55 -3.56
C TYR A 40 -4.95 -12.59 -2.87
N PHE A 41 -4.43 -11.44 -2.44
CA PHE A 41 -5.22 -10.34 -1.87
C PHE A 41 -4.88 -9.02 -2.58
N ARG A 42 -4.00 -8.19 -1.98
CA ARG A 42 -3.37 -7.04 -2.66
C ARG A 42 -2.04 -7.40 -3.32
N SER A 43 -1.40 -8.47 -2.86
CA SER A 43 -0.18 -9.09 -3.39
C SER A 43 -0.36 -10.61 -3.32
N ALA A 44 0.46 -11.36 -4.06
CA ALA A 44 0.45 -12.81 -4.03
C ALA A 44 1.55 -13.34 -3.10
N PHE A 45 1.23 -14.29 -2.22
CA PHE A 45 2.19 -14.92 -1.30
C PHE A 45 2.19 -16.43 -1.47
N ILE A 46 3.38 -17.01 -1.65
CA ILE A 46 3.58 -18.44 -1.82
C ILE A 46 4.19 -19.02 -0.55
N ASN A 47 3.52 -20.03 0.03
CA ASN A 47 4.00 -20.78 1.18
C ASN A 47 4.06 -22.27 0.84
N LYS A 48 5.18 -22.93 1.15
CA LYS A 48 5.27 -24.40 1.10
C LYS A 48 4.51 -24.99 2.28
N LEU A 49 3.50 -25.82 1.99
CA LEU A 49 2.64 -26.46 2.98
C LEU A 49 3.21 -27.82 3.41
N LEU A 50 3.57 -28.68 2.46
CA LEU A 50 4.12 -30.01 2.71
C LEU A 50 5.15 -30.44 1.67
N PRO A 51 6.13 -31.29 2.01
CA PRO A 51 6.94 -32.01 1.03
C PRO A 51 6.14 -33.15 0.37
N THR A 52 6.49 -33.53 -0.87
CA THR A 52 5.77 -34.52 -1.71
C THR A 52 5.56 -35.88 -1.03
N ALA A 53 6.52 -36.29 -0.20
CA ALA A 53 6.51 -37.58 0.49
C ALA A 53 5.50 -37.69 1.65
N ALA A 54 4.81 -36.60 2.03
CA ALA A 54 3.98 -36.53 3.24
C ALA A 54 2.45 -36.66 3.01
N GLY A 55 2.01 -37.11 1.83
CA GLY A 55 0.63 -37.60 1.64
C GLY A 55 -0.41 -36.57 1.20
N GLY A 56 -0.27 -36.06 -0.02
CA GLY A 56 -1.31 -35.30 -0.74
C GLY A 56 -1.34 -35.73 -2.19
N HIS A 57 -1.97 -36.87 -2.49
CA HIS A 57 -2.08 -37.33 -3.89
C HIS A 57 -3.38 -36.83 -4.49
N ILE A 58 -3.33 -36.35 -5.73
CA ILE A 58 -4.53 -36.10 -6.54
C ILE A 58 -5.18 -37.46 -6.79
N ASN A 59 -6.46 -37.60 -6.46
CA ASN A 59 -7.22 -38.80 -6.78
C ASN A 59 -7.42 -38.84 -8.30
N PRO A 60 -6.84 -39.82 -9.02
CA PRO A 60 -6.88 -39.86 -10.48
C PRO A 60 -8.29 -40.11 -11.03
N ALA A 61 -9.22 -40.63 -10.22
CA ALA A 61 -10.60 -40.85 -10.64
C ALA A 61 -11.45 -39.56 -10.57
N THR A 62 -11.15 -38.66 -9.64
CA THR A 62 -11.94 -37.43 -9.42
C THR A 62 -11.21 -36.15 -9.85
N GLY A 63 -9.89 -36.21 -10.03
CA GLY A 63 -9.05 -35.03 -10.26
C GLY A 63 -8.98 -34.09 -9.06
N SER A 64 -9.31 -34.56 -7.86
CA SER A 64 -9.34 -33.74 -6.64
C SER A 64 -8.26 -34.15 -5.64
N MET A 65 -7.87 -33.23 -4.76
CA MET A 65 -6.98 -33.45 -3.64
C MET A 65 -7.66 -33.06 -2.33
N THR A 66 -7.51 -33.86 -1.28
CA THR A 66 -8.04 -33.51 0.05
C THR A 66 -6.98 -32.76 0.86
N TRP A 67 -7.32 -31.57 1.36
CA TRP A 67 -6.45 -30.75 2.21
C TRP A 67 -7.26 -30.17 3.39
N ASN A 68 -6.75 -30.32 4.62
CA ASN A 68 -7.42 -29.88 5.85
C ASN A 68 -8.90 -30.31 5.95
N GLY A 69 -9.22 -31.53 5.51
CA GLY A 69 -10.58 -32.08 5.55
C GLY A 69 -11.54 -31.55 4.48
N ALA A 70 -11.07 -30.69 3.57
CA ALA A 70 -11.83 -30.21 2.42
C ALA A 70 -11.28 -30.80 1.11
N GLU A 71 -12.16 -31.07 0.16
CA GLU A 71 -11.80 -31.56 -1.17
C GLU A 71 -11.59 -30.38 -2.14
N TYR A 72 -10.43 -30.36 -2.78
CA TYR A 72 -10.03 -29.36 -3.76
C TYR A 72 -9.93 -30.00 -5.13
N PRO A 73 -10.90 -29.76 -6.02
CA PRO A 73 -10.70 -29.85 -7.47
C PRO A 73 -9.36 -29.30 -7.95
N MET A 74 -8.59 -30.12 -8.67
CA MET A 74 -7.29 -29.74 -9.26
C MET A 74 -7.35 -29.80 -10.80
N PHE A 75 -6.80 -28.77 -11.45
CA PHE A 75 -6.44 -28.77 -12.87
C PHE A 75 -5.04 -29.32 -13.02
N GLY A 76 -4.83 -30.20 -13.97
CA GLY A 76 -3.56 -30.86 -14.21
C GLY A 76 -3.67 -31.94 -15.29
N PRO A 77 -2.62 -32.74 -15.50
CA PRO A 77 -2.61 -33.82 -16.49
C PRO A 77 -3.61 -34.95 -16.18
N HIS A 78 -4.21 -34.95 -14.99
CA HIS A 78 -5.21 -35.93 -14.57
C HIS A 78 -6.64 -35.36 -14.59
N THR A 79 -6.84 -34.15 -15.09
CA THR A 79 -8.17 -33.52 -15.19
C THR A 79 -8.89 -34.02 -16.44
N PRO A 80 -10.20 -34.33 -16.37
CA PRO A 80 -10.97 -34.73 -17.55
C PRO A 80 -10.94 -33.65 -18.65
N GLN A 81 -10.75 -34.05 -19.92
CA GLN A 81 -10.63 -33.12 -21.06
C GLN A 81 -11.83 -32.18 -21.26
N ASN A 82 -13.03 -32.56 -20.80
CA ASN A 82 -14.27 -31.78 -20.97
C ASN A 82 -14.73 -31.09 -19.68
N ASP A 83 -13.79 -30.72 -18.81
CA ASP A 83 -14.11 -30.14 -17.52
C ASP A 83 -14.68 -28.72 -17.63
N PRO A 84 -15.96 -28.49 -17.29
CA PRO A 84 -16.60 -27.16 -17.40
C PRO A 84 -15.95 -26.11 -16.48
N ARG A 85 -15.16 -26.53 -15.49
CA ARG A 85 -14.43 -25.62 -14.59
C ARG A 85 -13.34 -24.81 -15.31
N THR A 86 -12.88 -25.26 -16.48
CA THR A 86 -11.92 -24.51 -17.35
C THR A 86 -12.54 -23.28 -18.03
N GLN A 87 -13.87 -23.12 -17.96
CA GLN A 87 -14.61 -22.02 -18.58
C GLN A 87 -15.08 -20.98 -17.56
N ALA A 88 -14.36 -20.81 -16.44
CA ALA A 88 -14.72 -19.88 -15.39
C ALA A 88 -15.02 -18.50 -16.00
N ARG A 89 -16.27 -18.06 -15.87
CA ARG A 89 -16.73 -16.75 -16.33
C ARG A 89 -16.46 -15.75 -15.24
N HIS A 90 -15.93 -14.59 -15.62
CA HIS A 90 -15.85 -13.49 -14.70
C HIS A 90 -17.28 -12.97 -14.38
N PRO A 91 -17.55 -12.47 -13.17
CA PRO A 91 -18.85 -11.86 -12.83
C PRO A 91 -19.30 -10.72 -13.76
N SER A 92 -18.37 -10.06 -14.46
CA SER A 92 -18.66 -9.02 -15.48
C SER A 92 -19.17 -9.57 -16.81
N GLY A 93 -19.11 -10.89 -17.03
CA GLY A 93 -19.38 -11.54 -18.32
C GLY A 93 -18.15 -11.77 -19.19
N GLU A 94 -16.96 -11.30 -18.77
CA GLU A 94 -15.69 -11.62 -19.44
C GLU A 94 -15.37 -13.12 -19.40
N ARG A 95 -14.62 -13.56 -20.40
CA ARG A 95 -14.14 -14.94 -20.55
C ARG A 95 -12.64 -14.95 -20.73
N VAL A 96 -11.98 -16.02 -20.31
CA VAL A 96 -10.57 -16.25 -20.59
C VAL A 96 -10.42 -17.52 -21.43
N THR A 97 -9.51 -17.48 -22.39
CA THR A 97 -9.19 -18.60 -23.28
C THR A 97 -7.70 -18.68 -23.51
N ILE A 98 -7.21 -19.88 -23.76
CA ILE A 98 -5.84 -20.13 -24.22
C ILE A 98 -5.94 -20.54 -25.68
N ASP A 99 -5.22 -19.84 -26.57
CA ASP A 99 -5.16 -20.21 -27.97
C ASP A 99 -4.36 -21.51 -28.11
N PRO A 100 -4.95 -22.58 -28.68
CA PRO A 100 -4.29 -23.88 -28.78
C PRO A 100 -3.13 -23.90 -29.79
N ALA A 101 -3.00 -22.90 -30.68
CA ALA A 101 -1.94 -22.86 -31.68
C ALA A 101 -0.63 -22.30 -31.15
N ASP A 102 -0.69 -21.32 -30.23
CA ASP A 102 0.49 -20.59 -29.74
C ASP A 102 0.55 -20.43 -28.21
N GLY A 103 -0.45 -20.95 -27.48
CA GLY A 103 -0.48 -20.91 -26.02
C GLY A 103 -0.77 -19.53 -25.44
N VAL A 104 -1.23 -18.57 -26.26
CA VAL A 104 -1.49 -17.20 -25.79
C VAL A 104 -2.79 -17.12 -24.99
N VAL A 105 -2.75 -16.42 -23.85
CA VAL A 105 -3.91 -16.25 -22.97
C VAL A 105 -4.64 -14.96 -23.33
N HIS A 106 -5.87 -15.11 -23.83
CA HIS A 106 -6.77 -14.02 -24.19
C HIS A 106 -7.86 -13.83 -23.15
N VAL A 107 -8.12 -12.57 -22.79
CA VAL A 107 -9.35 -12.16 -22.13
C VAL A 107 -10.28 -11.58 -23.19
N LEU A 108 -11.48 -12.14 -23.24
CA LEU A 108 -12.55 -11.83 -24.19
C LEU A 108 -13.68 -11.12 -23.45
N ASP A 109 -14.34 -10.17 -24.10
CA ASP A 109 -15.60 -9.63 -23.61
C ASP A 109 -16.77 -10.62 -23.78
N ALA A 110 -17.96 -10.21 -23.34
CA ALA A 110 -19.18 -11.02 -23.45
C ALA A 110 -19.59 -11.33 -24.90
N ALA A 111 -19.16 -10.51 -25.88
CA ALA A 111 -19.40 -10.71 -27.30
C ALA A 111 -18.34 -11.61 -27.97
N GLY A 112 -17.27 -11.95 -27.25
CA GLY A 112 -16.19 -12.80 -27.73
C GLY A 112 -15.06 -12.05 -28.46
N ALA A 113 -15.01 -10.72 -28.35
CA ALA A 113 -13.88 -9.95 -28.88
C ALA A 113 -12.72 -9.94 -27.87
N VAL A 114 -11.48 -10.07 -28.36
CA VAL A 114 -10.26 -10.01 -27.54
C VAL A 114 -10.10 -8.60 -26.98
N GLN A 115 -10.24 -8.47 -25.66
CA GLN A 115 -10.03 -7.23 -24.92
C GLN A 115 -8.57 -7.08 -24.50
N GLN A 116 -7.90 -8.19 -24.21
CA GLN A 116 -6.53 -8.18 -23.73
C GLN A 116 -5.79 -9.50 -23.99
N ILE A 117 -4.50 -9.40 -24.31
CA ILE A 117 -3.53 -10.50 -24.20
C ILE A 117 -2.86 -10.39 -22.83
N VAL A 118 -2.96 -11.43 -21.99
CA VAL A 118 -2.54 -11.39 -20.58
C VAL A 118 -1.17 -12.01 -20.38
N ASP A 119 -0.92 -13.14 -21.04
CA ASP A 119 0.24 -13.99 -20.80
C ASP A 119 0.40 -15.03 -21.92
N ALA A 120 1.42 -15.87 -21.82
CA ALA A 120 1.56 -17.09 -22.61
C ALA A 120 1.86 -18.29 -21.71
N VAL A 121 1.42 -19.46 -22.12
CA VAL A 121 1.67 -20.73 -21.44
C VAL A 121 2.37 -21.71 -22.37
N ASP A 122 3.13 -22.62 -21.78
CA ASP A 122 3.57 -23.81 -22.47
C ASP A 122 2.47 -24.88 -22.40
N ALA A 123 1.69 -24.98 -23.46
CA ALA A 123 0.52 -25.85 -23.53
C ALA A 123 0.82 -27.29 -23.98
N GLU A 124 2.10 -27.70 -24.05
CA GLU A 124 2.50 -29.03 -24.57
C GLU A 124 1.87 -30.22 -23.83
N GLU A 125 1.63 -30.11 -22.52
CA GLU A 125 0.95 -31.16 -21.73
C GLU A 125 -0.39 -30.72 -21.16
N TRP A 126 -0.41 -29.59 -20.44
CA TRP A 126 -1.63 -28.99 -19.93
C TRP A 126 -1.36 -27.54 -19.55
N ALA A 127 -2.39 -26.71 -19.68
CA ALA A 127 -2.39 -25.36 -19.19
C ALA A 127 -3.79 -24.95 -18.73
N MET A 128 -3.86 -23.92 -17.91
CA MET A 128 -5.07 -23.37 -17.33
C MET A 128 -5.00 -21.85 -17.33
N ALA A 129 -6.13 -21.22 -17.65
CA ALA A 129 -6.40 -19.84 -17.35
C ALA A 129 -7.83 -19.75 -16.79
N ALA A 130 -8.00 -19.24 -15.57
CA ALA A 130 -9.31 -19.19 -14.93
C ALA A 130 -9.45 -18.00 -14.00
N PHE A 131 -10.62 -17.35 -14.02
CA PHE A 131 -10.97 -16.34 -13.04
C PHE A 131 -11.26 -16.97 -11.68
N SER A 132 -10.99 -16.22 -10.61
CA SER A 132 -11.47 -16.54 -9.29
C SER A 132 -12.99 -16.46 -9.24
N VAL A 133 -13.60 -17.28 -8.39
CA VAL A 133 -15.07 -17.32 -8.24
C VAL A 133 -15.65 -15.94 -7.86
N ASP A 134 -14.89 -15.14 -7.12
CA ASP A 134 -15.26 -13.78 -6.72
C ASP A 134 -14.89 -12.69 -7.73
N GLY A 135 -14.28 -13.04 -8.87
CA GLY A 135 -13.87 -12.10 -9.93
C GLY A 135 -12.66 -11.22 -9.59
N LYS A 136 -11.95 -11.47 -8.50
CA LYS A 136 -10.82 -10.59 -8.11
C LYS A 136 -9.48 -10.97 -8.71
N ALA A 137 -9.34 -12.20 -9.20
CA ALA A 137 -8.10 -12.69 -9.76
C ALA A 137 -8.32 -13.48 -11.05
N LEU A 138 -7.28 -13.51 -11.88
CA LEU A 138 -7.11 -14.43 -12.99
C LEU A 138 -5.86 -15.26 -12.69
N VAL A 139 -5.98 -16.59 -12.65
CA VAL A 139 -4.85 -17.50 -12.44
C VAL A 139 -4.51 -18.14 -13.78
N VAL A 140 -3.23 -18.11 -14.14
CA VAL A 140 -2.66 -18.78 -15.31
C VAL A 140 -1.63 -19.79 -14.81
N ALA A 141 -1.69 -21.02 -15.29
CA ALA A 141 -0.78 -22.08 -14.90
C ALA A 141 -0.47 -23.05 -16.04
N ASP A 142 0.73 -23.61 -15.99
CA ASP A 142 1.22 -24.66 -16.87
C ASP A 142 2.12 -25.61 -16.06
N THR A 143 2.81 -26.54 -16.72
CA THR A 143 3.72 -27.50 -16.05
C THR A 143 4.92 -26.83 -15.37
N THR A 144 5.27 -25.60 -15.77
CA THR A 144 6.48 -24.91 -15.32
C THR A 144 6.20 -23.87 -14.23
N SER A 145 4.96 -23.39 -14.12
CA SER A 145 4.70 -22.16 -13.38
C SER A 145 3.23 -21.91 -13.05
N VAL A 146 3.00 -21.07 -12.03
CA VAL A 146 1.67 -20.53 -11.68
C VAL A 146 1.79 -19.04 -11.47
N ARG A 147 0.98 -18.26 -12.18
CA ARG A 147 0.93 -16.80 -12.17
C ARG A 147 -0.48 -16.34 -11.84
N VAL A 148 -0.58 -15.23 -11.11
CA VAL A 148 -1.88 -14.65 -10.75
C VAL A 148 -1.90 -13.18 -11.15
N PHE A 149 -3.03 -12.75 -11.67
CA PHE A 149 -3.29 -11.41 -12.19
C PHE A 149 -4.47 -10.79 -11.44
N ARG A 150 -4.43 -9.47 -11.25
CA ARG A 150 -5.53 -8.67 -10.70
C ARG A 150 -6.13 -7.78 -11.77
N TYR A 151 -7.41 -7.48 -11.66
CA TYR A 151 -8.04 -6.50 -12.53
C TYR A 151 -7.67 -5.08 -12.08
N GLU A 152 -7.03 -4.32 -12.96
CA GLU A 152 -6.91 -2.86 -12.83
C GLU A 152 -7.88 -2.20 -13.80
N ALA A 153 -8.79 -1.36 -13.31
CA ALA A 153 -9.62 -0.57 -14.20
C ALA A 153 -8.70 0.28 -15.08
N THR A 154 -8.81 0.13 -16.41
CA THR A 154 -8.09 0.99 -17.36
C THR A 154 -8.73 2.36 -17.29
N THR A 155 -8.30 3.21 -16.35
CA THR A 155 -8.67 4.61 -16.36
C THR A 155 -7.91 5.26 -17.52
N GLY A 156 -8.63 5.55 -18.60
CA GLY A 156 -8.16 6.27 -19.78
C GLY A 156 -7.81 7.74 -19.53
N SER A 157 -7.27 8.07 -18.36
CA SER A 157 -6.64 9.37 -18.11
C SER A 157 -5.42 9.13 -17.24
N GLU A 158 -4.24 9.51 -17.73
CA GLU A 158 -3.00 9.49 -16.93
C GLU A 158 -3.07 10.37 -15.68
N ARG A 159 -4.16 11.15 -15.55
CA ARG A 159 -4.50 12.03 -14.46
C ARG A 159 -5.85 11.62 -13.87
N PRO A 160 -6.05 11.73 -12.55
CA PRO A 160 -7.36 11.51 -11.94
C PRO A 160 -8.46 12.37 -12.55
N ARG A 161 -9.74 11.98 -12.41
CA ARG A 161 -10.87 12.81 -12.90
C ARG A 161 -10.81 14.24 -12.36
N TRP A 162 -10.41 14.43 -11.11
CA TRP A 162 -10.21 15.76 -10.52
C TRP A 162 -9.01 16.54 -11.09
N ALA A 163 -8.17 15.94 -11.92
CA ALA A 163 -7.08 16.58 -12.64
C ALA A 163 -7.32 16.61 -14.16
N ALA A 164 -8.49 16.14 -14.61
CA ALA A 164 -8.88 16.02 -16.02
C ALA A 164 -10.23 16.69 -16.35
N LEU A 165 -11.07 16.98 -15.35
CA LEU A 165 -12.33 17.70 -15.52
C LEU A 165 -12.06 19.21 -15.46
N ALA A 166 -12.30 19.92 -16.57
CA ALA A 166 -12.32 21.37 -16.80
C ALA A 166 -11.10 22.01 -17.50
N ASN A 167 -11.34 23.21 -18.06
CA ASN A 167 -10.41 24.03 -18.85
C ASN A 167 -9.01 24.00 -18.23
N GLU A 168 -8.06 23.32 -18.89
CA GLU A 168 -6.81 22.80 -18.29
C GLU A 168 -5.93 23.86 -17.60
N GLY A 169 -6.21 25.16 -17.79
CA GLY A 169 -5.51 26.28 -17.16
C GLY A 169 -5.84 26.49 -15.67
N ASP A 170 -7.11 26.65 -15.30
CA ASP A 170 -7.49 27.17 -13.98
C ASP A 170 -7.28 26.13 -12.87
N GLN A 171 -7.73 24.89 -13.11
CA GLN A 171 -7.50 23.77 -12.18
C GLN A 171 -6.00 23.51 -11.97
N ASN A 172 -5.19 23.50 -13.04
CA ASN A 172 -3.75 23.35 -12.90
C ASN A 172 -3.16 24.48 -12.05
N GLN A 173 -3.60 25.73 -12.23
CA GLN A 173 -3.11 26.86 -11.43
C GLN A 173 -3.43 26.68 -9.94
N LEU A 174 -4.63 26.21 -9.60
CA LEU A 174 -5.01 25.92 -8.21
C LEU A 174 -4.15 24.79 -7.61
N LEU A 175 -3.89 23.72 -8.37
CA LEU A 175 -3.00 22.64 -7.93
C LEU A 175 -1.54 23.09 -7.79
N GLN A 176 -1.06 23.94 -8.70
CA GLN A 176 0.26 24.55 -8.57
C GLN A 176 0.34 25.48 -7.34
N ALA A 177 -0.74 26.19 -7.00
CA ALA A 177 -0.79 27.00 -5.78
C ALA A 177 -0.69 26.16 -4.50
N ILE A 178 -1.31 24.97 -4.48
CA ILE A 178 -1.18 24.00 -3.38
C ILE A 178 0.25 23.46 -3.29
N LEU A 179 0.86 23.11 -4.44
CA LEU A 179 2.25 22.62 -4.48
C LEU A 179 3.26 23.69 -4.05
N ALA A 180 3.01 24.95 -4.38
CA ALA A 180 3.86 26.09 -4.01
C ALA A 180 3.73 26.45 -2.52
N ASN A 181 2.55 26.23 -1.93
CA ASN A 181 2.25 26.58 -0.53
C ASN A 181 1.75 25.34 0.25
N PRO A 182 2.60 24.31 0.42
CA PRO A 182 2.19 23.04 1.03
C PRO A 182 1.78 23.20 2.50
N ASP A 183 2.30 24.19 3.23
CA ASP A 183 1.96 24.42 4.63
C ASP A 183 0.63 25.15 4.85
N GLU A 184 0.05 25.78 3.81
CA GLU A 184 -1.17 26.59 3.93
C GLU A 184 -2.43 25.82 3.52
N ASP A 185 -3.49 25.91 4.32
CA ASP A 185 -4.77 25.30 3.93
C ASP A 185 -5.57 26.19 2.96
N THR A 186 -5.28 27.50 2.86
CA THR A 186 -6.01 28.45 2.00
C THR A 186 -6.10 27.99 0.52
N PRO A 187 -5.00 27.62 -0.17
CA PRO A 187 -5.09 27.12 -1.54
C PRO A 187 -5.92 25.84 -1.67
N ARG A 188 -5.93 24.99 -0.63
CA ARG A 188 -6.73 23.76 -0.61
C ARG A 188 -8.22 24.07 -0.46
N LEU A 189 -8.57 25.07 0.34
CA LEU A 189 -9.95 25.52 0.52
C LEU A 189 -10.49 26.19 -0.75
N ILE A 190 -9.68 27.03 -1.42
CA ILE A 190 -10.05 27.60 -2.73
C ILE A 190 -10.27 26.48 -3.76
N TYR A 191 -9.40 25.47 -3.77
CA TYR A 191 -9.56 24.30 -4.64
C TYR A 191 -10.82 23.47 -4.30
N ALA A 192 -11.20 23.39 -3.02
CA ALA A 192 -12.45 22.76 -2.60
C ALA A 192 -13.68 23.55 -3.09
N ASP A 193 -13.66 24.88 -3.02
CA ASP A 193 -14.74 25.73 -3.57
C ASP A 193 -14.89 25.49 -5.08
N TRP A 194 -13.76 25.42 -5.79
CA TRP A 194 -13.74 25.09 -7.21
C TRP A 194 -14.33 23.69 -7.50
N LEU A 195 -14.04 22.66 -6.71
CA LEU A 195 -14.60 21.32 -6.87
C LEU A 195 -16.12 21.26 -6.66
N ASP A 196 -16.65 22.04 -5.70
CA ASP A 196 -18.10 22.16 -5.48
C ASP A 196 -18.81 22.73 -6.72
N GLU A 197 -18.19 23.70 -7.40
CA GLU A 197 -18.71 24.32 -8.62
C GLU A 197 -18.59 23.41 -9.86
N HIS A 198 -17.82 22.32 -9.78
CA HIS A 198 -17.48 21.43 -10.90
C HIS A 198 -17.86 19.95 -10.65
N ASP A 199 -19.02 19.72 -10.02
CA ASP A 199 -19.63 18.39 -9.84
C ASP A 199 -18.83 17.36 -9.00
N ASP A 200 -17.91 17.78 -8.13
CA ASP A 200 -17.26 16.90 -7.13
C ASP A 200 -17.39 17.40 -5.67
N PRO A 201 -18.62 17.65 -5.17
CA PRO A 201 -18.84 18.22 -3.85
C PRO A 201 -18.42 17.30 -2.69
N ALA A 202 -18.42 15.99 -2.91
CA ALA A 202 -17.95 15.04 -1.90
C ALA A 202 -16.44 15.19 -1.63
N ARG A 203 -15.64 15.46 -2.68
CA ARG A 203 -14.20 15.69 -2.53
C ARG A 203 -13.90 17.08 -1.96
N ALA A 204 -14.66 18.09 -2.36
CA ALA A 204 -14.61 19.42 -1.76
C ALA A 204 -14.84 19.37 -0.23
N GLU A 205 -15.93 18.71 0.19
CA GLU A 205 -16.22 18.51 1.60
C GLU A 205 -15.09 17.76 2.32
N PHE A 206 -14.56 16.70 1.70
CA PHE A 206 -13.47 15.91 2.26
C PHE A 206 -12.19 16.72 2.50
N ILE A 207 -11.81 17.59 1.56
CA ILE A 207 -10.68 18.52 1.74
C ILE A 207 -10.91 19.42 2.95
N ARG A 208 -12.10 20.03 3.06
CA ARG A 208 -12.42 20.92 4.19
C ARG A 208 -12.39 20.18 5.53
N VAL A 209 -12.94 18.96 5.59
CA VAL A 209 -12.91 18.10 6.78
C VAL A 209 -11.47 17.78 7.17
N GLN A 210 -10.65 17.28 6.25
CA GLN A 210 -9.27 16.90 6.58
C GLN A 210 -8.38 18.12 6.93
N CYS A 211 -8.62 19.30 6.35
CA CYS A 211 -7.93 20.52 6.78
C CYS A 211 -8.30 20.89 8.24
N ARG A 212 -9.59 20.83 8.60
CA ARG A 212 -10.02 21.05 10.00
C ARG A 212 -9.40 20.05 10.97
N ILE A 213 -9.36 18.76 10.60
CA ILE A 213 -8.71 17.71 11.42
C ILE A 213 -7.21 18.00 11.54
N ALA A 214 -6.55 18.32 10.42
CA ALA A 214 -5.11 18.60 10.42
C ALA A 214 -4.72 19.84 11.25
N ALA A 215 -5.61 20.80 11.43
CA ALA A 215 -5.37 22.01 12.23
C ALA A 215 -5.54 21.83 13.76
N ARG A 216 -6.12 20.71 14.23
CA ARG A 216 -6.44 20.48 15.66
C ARG A 216 -5.33 19.74 16.41
N LEU A 217 -5.11 20.05 17.68
CA LEU A 217 -4.23 19.28 18.57
C LEU A 217 -5.00 18.75 19.79
N PRO A 218 -4.72 17.52 20.29
CA PRO A 218 -3.85 16.51 19.68
C PRO A 218 -4.39 16.00 18.34
N TYR A 219 -3.50 15.53 17.45
CA TYR A 219 -3.89 15.06 16.13
C TYR A 219 -4.61 13.70 16.14
N GLU A 220 -4.58 12.98 17.27
CA GLU A 220 -5.42 11.80 17.49
C GLU A 220 -6.83 12.27 17.89
N THR A 221 -7.75 12.26 16.95
CA THR A 221 -9.15 12.64 17.17
C THR A 221 -9.89 11.55 17.94
N LEU A 222 -10.71 11.96 18.91
CA LEU A 222 -11.61 11.03 19.59
C LEU A 222 -12.60 10.42 18.58
N PRO A 223 -13.01 9.15 18.73
CA PRO A 223 -14.03 8.53 17.88
C PRO A 223 -15.38 9.27 17.84
N THR A 224 -15.60 10.17 18.80
CA THR A 224 -16.79 11.01 18.94
C THR A 224 -16.66 12.37 18.25
N ASP A 225 -15.51 12.72 17.67
CA ASP A 225 -15.32 13.98 16.94
C ASP A 225 -16.17 13.97 15.65
N PRO A 226 -17.09 14.93 15.47
CA PRO A 226 -17.95 14.98 14.28
C PRO A 226 -17.17 15.05 12.96
N ASP A 227 -16.04 15.75 12.92
CA ASP A 227 -15.22 15.83 11.70
C ASP A 227 -14.56 14.48 11.40
N HIS A 228 -14.08 13.77 12.42
CA HIS A 228 -13.50 12.43 12.23
C HIS A 228 -14.56 11.39 11.81
N GLN A 229 -15.76 11.45 12.39
CA GLN A 229 -16.88 10.62 11.95
C GLN A 229 -17.24 10.91 10.48
N ARG A 230 -17.24 12.19 10.10
CA ARG A 230 -17.52 12.59 8.72
C ARG A 230 -16.42 12.16 7.76
N GLU A 231 -15.16 12.28 8.16
CA GLU A 231 -14.00 11.76 7.41
C GLU A 231 -14.17 10.26 7.15
N LEU A 232 -14.46 9.46 8.18
CA LEU A 232 -14.66 8.02 8.04
C LEU A 232 -15.82 7.66 7.10
N GLN A 233 -16.93 8.42 7.17
CA GLN A 233 -18.06 8.24 6.26
C GLN A 233 -17.63 8.49 4.80
N LEU A 234 -16.99 9.64 4.53
CA LEU A 234 -16.53 10.01 3.19
C LEU A 234 -15.49 9.02 2.66
N VAL A 235 -14.53 8.60 3.49
CA VAL A 235 -13.55 7.55 3.13
C VAL A 235 -14.26 6.24 2.80
N SER A 236 -15.22 5.79 3.61
CA SER A 236 -15.91 4.52 3.37
C SER A 236 -16.72 4.51 2.06
N GLN A 237 -17.27 5.67 1.67
CA GLN A 237 -18.12 5.82 0.50
C GLN A 237 -17.34 6.11 -0.78
N MET A 238 -16.27 6.89 -0.70
CA MET A 238 -15.64 7.51 -1.87
C MET A 238 -14.18 7.11 -2.09
N SER A 239 -13.48 6.58 -1.06
CA SER A 239 -12.04 6.32 -1.19
C SER A 239 -11.69 5.36 -2.31
N GLU A 240 -12.48 4.31 -2.52
CA GLU A 240 -12.26 3.35 -3.60
C GLU A 240 -12.33 4.04 -4.97
N ARG A 241 -13.37 4.85 -5.20
CA ARG A 241 -13.50 5.65 -6.41
C ARG A 241 -12.32 6.61 -6.58
N TRP A 242 -11.98 7.37 -5.54
CA TRP A 242 -10.91 8.37 -5.62
C TRP A 242 -9.53 7.76 -5.85
N LEU A 243 -9.24 6.60 -5.26
CA LEU A 243 -7.98 5.91 -5.45
C LEU A 243 -7.92 5.17 -6.81
N ALA A 244 -9.05 4.70 -7.33
CA ALA A 244 -9.13 4.08 -8.66
C ALA A 244 -8.86 5.07 -9.80
N GLU A 245 -9.02 6.37 -9.55
CA GLU A 245 -8.66 7.45 -10.49
C GLU A 245 -7.13 7.65 -10.62
N LEU A 246 -6.31 7.09 -9.70
CA LEU A 246 -4.87 7.32 -9.69
C LEU A 246 -4.12 6.30 -10.57
N PRO A 247 -3.03 6.71 -11.24
CA PRO A 247 -2.26 5.82 -12.09
C PRO A 247 -1.49 4.79 -11.27
N THR A 248 -1.31 3.60 -11.84
CA THR A 248 -0.39 2.61 -11.30
C THR A 248 1.05 3.09 -11.49
N VAL A 249 1.83 3.10 -10.40
CA VAL A 249 3.25 3.49 -10.41
C VAL A 249 4.04 2.38 -9.73
N ARG A 250 5.03 1.82 -10.43
CA ARG A 250 5.79 0.65 -9.96
C ARG A 250 6.40 0.89 -8.57
N GLY A 251 6.05 0.02 -7.61
CA GLY A 251 6.56 0.06 -6.24
C GLY A 251 5.98 1.19 -5.37
N VAL A 252 4.96 1.90 -5.86
CA VAL A 252 4.21 2.93 -5.15
C VAL A 252 2.76 2.49 -5.03
N ARG A 253 2.22 2.56 -3.82
CA ARG A 253 0.82 2.29 -3.54
C ARG A 253 0.16 3.56 -3.01
N TRP A 254 -0.85 4.06 -3.70
CA TRP A 254 -1.71 5.12 -3.18
C TRP A 254 -2.49 4.57 -1.99
N ILE A 255 -2.34 5.20 -0.82
CA ILE A 255 -3.03 4.80 0.40
C ILE A 255 -3.52 6.03 1.13
N GLY A 256 -4.69 5.95 1.75
CA GLY A 256 -5.21 7.02 2.62
C GLY A 256 -5.21 8.41 1.99
N PHE A 257 -5.37 9.42 2.84
CA PHE A 257 -5.42 10.82 2.44
C PHE A 257 -4.85 11.72 3.52
N TRP A 258 -4.25 12.82 3.09
CA TRP A 258 -3.73 13.88 3.94
C TRP A 258 -4.22 15.22 3.41
N ARG A 259 -4.97 15.97 4.23
CA ARG A 259 -5.56 17.28 3.87
C ARG A 259 -6.31 17.27 2.54
N GLY A 260 -7.03 16.19 2.28
CA GLY A 260 -7.86 15.97 1.10
C GLY A 260 -7.15 15.34 -0.10
N PHE A 261 -5.82 15.13 -0.03
CA PHE A 261 -5.04 14.59 -1.15
C PHE A 261 -4.47 13.20 -0.85
N PRO A 262 -4.27 12.33 -1.85
CA PRO A 262 -3.76 10.98 -1.63
C PRO A 262 -2.38 10.96 -0.94
N SER A 263 -2.15 9.96 -0.10
CA SER A 263 -0.80 9.64 0.38
C SER A 263 -0.21 8.43 -0.33
N VAL A 264 1.09 8.20 -0.15
CA VAL A 264 1.80 7.09 -0.80
C VAL A 264 2.45 6.16 0.22
N SER A 265 2.41 4.86 -0.08
CA SER A 265 3.22 3.83 0.57
C SER A 265 4.22 3.30 -0.43
N VAL A 266 5.49 3.29 -0.06
CA VAL A 266 6.60 2.91 -0.93
C VAL A 266 7.44 1.81 -0.29
N ILE A 267 7.89 0.88 -1.12
CA ILE A 267 8.75 -0.22 -0.65
C ILE A 267 10.14 0.24 -0.20
N SER A 268 10.59 1.41 -0.68
CA SER A 268 11.86 2.02 -0.27
C SER A 268 11.91 3.52 -0.58
N PRO A 269 12.79 4.29 0.09
CA PRO A 269 13.05 5.68 -0.28
C PRO A 269 13.55 5.84 -1.72
N THR A 270 14.31 4.87 -2.23
CA THR A 270 14.78 4.85 -3.63
C THR A 270 13.62 4.83 -4.61
N THR A 271 12.57 4.05 -4.30
CA THR A 271 11.35 4.00 -5.11
C THR A 271 10.66 5.36 -5.12
N LEU A 272 10.56 6.03 -3.96
CA LEU A 272 9.94 7.35 -3.85
C LEU A 272 10.67 8.38 -4.71
N VAL A 273 12.00 8.45 -4.61
CA VAL A 273 12.81 9.41 -5.39
C VAL A 273 12.68 9.16 -6.89
N ARG A 274 12.70 7.90 -7.34
CA ARG A 274 12.54 7.54 -8.76
C ARG A 274 11.15 7.85 -9.30
N ALA A 275 10.11 7.61 -8.49
CA ALA A 275 8.73 7.80 -8.87
C ALA A 275 8.25 9.26 -8.71
N ALA A 276 9.05 10.13 -8.09
CA ALA A 276 8.64 11.48 -7.73
C ALA A 276 8.06 12.32 -8.90
N PRO A 277 8.64 12.34 -10.11
CA PRO A 277 8.04 13.08 -11.22
C PRO A 277 6.59 12.68 -11.50
N LYS A 278 6.30 11.36 -11.48
CA LYS A 278 4.95 10.84 -11.73
C LYS A 278 4.02 11.04 -10.53
N ILE A 279 4.51 10.91 -9.30
CA ILE A 279 3.70 11.11 -8.09
C ILE A 279 3.21 12.56 -8.03
N TRP A 280 4.13 13.53 -8.12
CA TRP A 280 3.79 14.95 -7.95
C TRP A 280 3.20 15.61 -9.20
N SER A 281 3.31 15.00 -10.39
CA SER A 281 2.49 15.38 -11.53
C SER A 281 1.04 14.93 -11.40
N THR A 282 0.78 13.97 -10.51
CA THR A 282 -0.55 13.36 -10.29
C THR A 282 -1.25 14.01 -9.10
N ALA A 283 -0.55 14.22 -7.97
CA ALA A 283 -1.15 14.77 -6.77
C ALA A 283 -0.19 15.56 -5.87
N PRO A 284 -0.69 16.52 -5.06
CA PRO A 284 0.06 17.22 -4.02
C PRO A 284 0.32 16.29 -2.82
N VAL A 285 1.17 15.27 -3.01
CA VAL A 285 1.50 14.30 -1.96
C VAL A 285 2.41 14.92 -0.92
N GLU A 286 2.04 14.78 0.35
CA GLU A 286 2.83 15.26 1.49
C GLU A 286 3.08 14.20 2.55
N TRP A 287 2.35 13.07 2.48
CA TRP A 287 2.50 11.94 3.37
C TRP A 287 3.10 10.76 2.61
N ALA A 288 4.21 10.23 3.13
CA ALA A 288 4.81 8.99 2.66
C ALA A 288 4.99 7.97 3.79
N THR A 289 4.47 6.75 3.60
CA THR A 289 4.75 5.58 4.43
C THR A 289 5.85 4.75 3.80
N ILE A 290 6.97 4.58 4.49
CA ILE A 290 8.14 3.84 4.02
C ILE A 290 8.12 2.44 4.60
N THR A 291 7.95 1.41 3.76
CA THR A 291 7.82 0.02 4.21
C THR A 291 9.14 -0.76 4.22
N GLY A 292 10.22 -0.16 3.71
CA GLY A 292 11.57 -0.70 3.74
C GLY A 292 12.60 0.41 3.78
N LEU A 293 13.34 0.52 4.88
CA LEU A 293 14.33 1.57 5.10
C LEU A 293 15.72 0.96 5.30
N ASN A 294 16.58 1.15 4.31
CA ASN A 294 17.99 0.79 4.37
C ASN A 294 18.89 2.03 4.27
N GLN A 295 20.16 1.87 4.58
CA GLN A 295 21.14 2.96 4.65
C GLN A 295 21.30 3.72 3.33
N ASN A 296 21.28 3.01 2.19
CA ASN A 296 21.46 3.62 0.87
C ASN A 296 20.24 4.45 0.46
N GLY A 297 19.03 3.91 0.69
CA GLY A 297 17.78 4.63 0.45
C GLY A 297 17.65 5.85 1.35
N ALA A 298 18.01 5.73 2.62
CA ALA A 298 18.02 6.87 3.54
C ALA A 298 18.92 8.02 3.05
N ARG A 299 20.14 7.71 2.59
CA ARG A 299 21.06 8.71 2.01
C ARG A 299 20.46 9.35 0.75
N LEU A 300 19.94 8.53 -0.16
CA LEU A 300 19.37 9.03 -1.41
C LEU A 300 18.19 9.99 -1.17
N LEU A 301 17.32 9.70 -0.20
CA LEU A 301 16.22 10.60 0.14
C LEU A 301 16.71 11.84 0.90
N ALA A 302 17.66 11.69 1.83
CA ALA A 302 18.27 12.80 2.56
C ALA A 302 18.86 13.88 1.64
N ASP A 303 19.47 13.47 0.53
CA ASP A 303 20.10 14.37 -0.44
C ASP A 303 19.09 14.94 -1.47
N SER A 304 17.89 14.37 -1.57
CA SER A 304 16.90 14.67 -2.60
C SER A 304 15.93 15.78 -2.20
N GLU A 305 15.61 16.68 -3.14
CA GLU A 305 14.57 17.72 -3.00
C GLU A 305 13.16 17.14 -2.82
N VAL A 306 12.98 15.85 -3.14
CA VAL A 306 11.73 15.13 -2.84
C VAL A 306 11.42 15.16 -1.34
N PHE A 307 12.45 15.21 -0.48
CA PHE A 307 12.25 15.22 0.95
C PHE A 307 11.61 16.53 1.44
N ASP A 308 11.90 17.67 0.80
CA ASP A 308 11.31 18.97 1.14
C ASP A 308 9.80 19.03 0.87
N ARG A 309 9.29 18.10 0.06
CA ARG A 309 7.86 17.99 -0.27
C ARG A 309 7.07 17.20 0.75
N LEU A 310 7.73 16.47 1.64
CA LEU A 310 7.07 15.65 2.65
C LEU A 310 6.83 16.47 3.93
N ARG A 311 5.60 16.43 4.43
CA ARG A 311 5.22 16.96 5.74
C ARG A 311 4.99 15.85 6.75
N VAL A 312 4.66 14.65 6.27
CA VAL A 312 4.40 13.48 7.09
C VAL A 312 5.23 12.32 6.59
N ILE A 313 6.02 11.72 7.48
CA ILE A 313 6.65 10.43 7.25
C ILE A 313 6.15 9.43 8.28
N GLU A 314 5.76 8.28 7.78
CA GLU A 314 5.52 7.09 8.59
C GLU A 314 6.55 6.02 8.24
N ILE A 315 7.20 5.46 9.25
CA ILE A 315 8.06 4.29 9.09
C ILE A 315 7.23 3.06 9.43
N ASP A 316 7.08 2.13 8.49
CA ASP A 316 6.31 0.90 8.73
C ASP A 316 6.99 0.02 9.78
N ARG A 317 6.19 -0.77 10.51
CA ARG A 317 6.66 -1.69 11.56
C ARG A 317 7.80 -2.60 11.13
N TYR A 318 7.81 -3.04 9.87
CA TYR A 318 8.81 -3.98 9.36
C TYR A 318 9.87 -3.32 8.47
N ALA A 319 9.90 -1.99 8.43
CA ALA A 319 10.80 -1.25 7.55
C ALA A 319 12.28 -1.39 7.92
N ILE A 320 12.59 -1.62 9.20
CA ILE A 320 13.96 -1.65 9.72
C ILE A 320 14.34 -3.11 9.98
N GLN A 321 15.11 -3.70 9.08
CA GLN A 321 15.39 -5.15 9.13
C GLN A 321 16.84 -5.50 9.49
N ARG A 322 17.84 -4.66 9.15
CA ARG A 322 19.28 -5.00 9.31
C ARG A 322 20.20 -3.86 9.73
N ASP A 323 19.94 -2.63 9.29
CA ASP A 323 20.88 -1.51 9.46
C ASP A 323 20.77 -0.79 10.83
N GLY A 324 19.87 -1.24 11.70
CA GLY A 324 19.62 -0.62 13.02
C GLY A 324 19.20 0.85 12.89
N GLU A 325 19.78 1.72 13.72
CA GLU A 325 19.49 3.15 13.76
C GLU A 325 20.14 3.98 12.63
N LYS A 326 21.11 3.43 11.90
CA LYS A 326 21.92 4.18 10.93
C LYS A 326 21.07 4.87 9.84
N PRO A 327 20.07 4.19 9.23
CA PRO A 327 19.24 4.82 8.21
C PRO A 327 18.39 5.96 8.79
N LEU A 328 17.87 5.79 10.01
CA LEU A 328 17.10 6.83 10.70
C LEU A 328 17.96 8.05 10.99
N ARG A 329 19.17 7.84 11.52
CA ARG A 329 20.13 8.92 11.75
C ARG A 329 20.42 9.67 10.45
N THR A 330 20.72 8.93 9.39
CA THR A 330 21.05 9.52 8.08
C THR A 330 19.91 10.36 7.53
N LEU A 331 18.69 9.83 7.57
CA LEU A 331 17.52 10.50 7.01
C LEU A 331 17.15 11.74 7.83
N PHE A 332 17.02 11.61 9.15
CA PHE A 332 16.47 12.67 9.99
C PHE A 332 17.51 13.70 10.44
N HIS A 333 18.82 13.44 10.30
CA HIS A 333 19.88 14.46 10.46
C HIS A 333 20.19 15.20 9.15
N ALA A 334 19.42 15.00 8.09
CA ALA A 334 19.53 15.81 6.89
C ALA A 334 18.86 17.18 7.10
N PRO A 335 19.46 18.30 6.64
CA PRO A 335 18.84 19.63 6.73
C PRO A 335 17.44 19.73 6.13
N ARG A 336 17.18 18.96 5.06
CA ARG A 336 15.88 18.86 4.38
C ARG A 336 14.76 18.28 5.26
N ALA A 337 15.10 17.62 6.37
CA ALA A 337 14.12 17.15 7.36
C ALA A 337 13.41 18.30 8.09
N ALA A 338 13.87 19.55 7.95
CA ALA A 338 13.25 20.72 8.56
C ALA A 338 11.81 20.99 8.08
N ALA A 339 11.43 20.48 6.91
CA ALA A 339 10.08 20.58 6.38
C ALA A 339 9.09 19.61 7.06
N LEU A 340 9.57 18.56 7.72
CA LEU A 340 8.71 17.56 8.36
C LEU A 340 7.92 18.16 9.52
N LYS A 341 6.62 17.87 9.54
CA LYS A 341 5.66 18.29 10.57
C LYS A 341 5.24 17.15 11.45
N ARG A 342 5.11 15.94 10.89
CA ARG A 342 4.68 14.75 11.64
C ARG A 342 5.55 13.56 11.32
N LEU A 343 5.90 12.83 12.37
CA LEU A 343 6.69 11.62 12.27
C LEU A 343 6.05 10.49 13.06
N TYR A 344 5.80 9.38 12.39
CA TYR A 344 5.27 8.16 12.98
C TYR A 344 6.35 7.09 12.95
N LEU A 345 6.83 6.71 14.14
CA LEU A 345 7.84 5.69 14.34
C LEU A 345 7.20 4.42 14.91
N PRO A 346 7.52 3.24 14.37
CA PRO A 346 6.95 1.99 14.85
C PRO A 346 7.69 1.50 16.09
N GLN A 347 7.09 0.49 16.74
CA GLN A 347 7.71 -0.18 17.90
C GLN A 347 9.10 -0.74 17.60
N GLY A 348 9.30 -1.22 16.37
CA GLY A 348 10.53 -1.88 15.90
C GLY A 348 11.76 -0.99 15.76
N VAL A 349 11.66 0.33 15.97
CA VAL A 349 12.79 1.27 15.89
C VAL A 349 13.84 1.04 16.99
N GLY A 350 13.42 0.54 18.16
CA GLY A 350 14.28 0.38 19.32
C GLY A 350 14.76 1.71 19.95
N GLU A 351 15.34 1.65 21.14
CA GLU A 351 15.82 2.84 21.85
C GLU A 351 16.95 3.59 21.09
N PRO A 352 17.99 2.92 20.53
CA PRO A 352 19.04 3.61 19.78
C PRO A 352 18.49 4.34 18.54
N GLY A 353 17.53 3.71 17.85
CA GLY A 353 16.84 4.30 16.71
C GLY A 353 16.03 5.54 17.11
N LEU A 354 15.28 5.45 18.21
CA LEU A 354 14.50 6.56 18.71
C LEU A 354 15.41 7.73 19.11
N ILE A 355 16.46 7.47 19.90
CA ILE A 355 17.45 8.48 20.30
C ILE A 355 18.08 9.13 19.07
N ALA A 356 18.45 8.34 18.05
CA ALA A 356 18.99 8.88 16.81
C ALA A 356 18.06 9.89 16.14
N VAL A 357 16.75 9.65 16.15
CA VAL A 357 15.75 10.58 15.59
C VAL A 357 15.59 11.83 16.47
N ILE A 358 15.26 11.65 17.76
CA ILE A 358 14.92 12.78 18.64
C ILE A 358 16.10 13.71 18.91
N SER A 359 17.34 13.21 18.79
CA SER A 359 18.56 14.03 18.87
C SER A 359 18.91 14.75 17.57
N SER A 360 18.04 14.73 16.55
CA SER A 360 18.28 15.48 15.31
C SER A 360 18.24 17.00 15.54
N PRO A 361 19.25 17.76 15.06
CA PRO A 361 19.20 19.21 15.09
C PRO A 361 18.33 19.80 13.96
N HIS A 362 17.88 18.98 13.00
CA HIS A 362 17.21 19.44 11.79
C HIS A 362 15.69 19.27 11.80
N LEU A 363 15.11 18.52 12.75
CA LEU A 363 13.65 18.35 12.92
C LEU A 363 12.96 19.59 13.53
N THR A 364 13.40 20.79 13.12
CA THR A 364 12.95 22.06 13.67
C THR A 364 11.51 22.41 13.32
N GLY A 365 10.95 21.81 12.26
CA GLY A 365 9.55 21.96 11.86
C GLY A 365 8.61 20.93 12.49
N LEU A 366 9.13 19.94 13.23
CA LEU A 366 8.33 18.82 13.73
C LEU A 366 7.35 19.30 14.81
N GLU A 367 6.07 19.05 14.58
CA GLU A 367 4.96 19.45 15.45
C GLU A 367 4.35 18.28 16.21
N TRP A 368 4.46 17.06 15.66
CA TRP A 368 3.96 15.83 16.28
C TRP A 368 4.88 14.64 16.06
N LEU A 369 5.09 13.89 17.13
CA LEU A 369 5.87 12.65 17.13
C LEU A 369 5.04 11.52 17.73
N ALA A 370 4.72 10.50 16.94
CA ALA A 370 4.12 9.27 17.43
C ALA A 370 5.19 8.19 17.54
N ILE A 371 5.31 7.59 18.73
CA ILE A 371 6.28 6.55 19.03
C ILE A 371 5.52 5.28 19.31
N GLY A 372 5.86 4.21 18.59
CA GLY A 372 5.25 2.89 18.80
C GLY A 372 5.35 2.44 20.25
N ALA A 373 4.27 1.81 20.73
CA ALA A 373 4.17 1.53 22.16
C ALA A 373 5.33 0.68 22.72
N GLY A 374 5.89 1.11 23.84
CA GLY A 374 6.99 0.40 24.52
C GLY A 374 8.41 0.71 24.01
N THR A 375 8.58 1.56 22.99
CA THR A 375 9.91 2.01 22.54
C THR A 375 10.49 3.10 23.45
N LEU A 376 9.64 3.95 24.04
CA LEU A 376 10.06 5.08 24.85
C LEU A 376 10.39 4.64 26.28
N THR A 377 11.65 4.79 26.69
CA THR A 377 12.16 4.56 28.05
C THR A 377 12.40 5.89 28.78
N ASN A 378 12.69 5.84 30.08
CA ASN A 378 13.06 7.04 30.85
C ASN A 378 14.29 7.75 30.25
N THR A 379 15.29 7.00 29.77
CA THR A 379 16.49 7.57 29.11
C THR A 379 16.13 8.31 27.84
N ALA A 380 15.36 7.68 26.93
CA ALA A 380 14.92 8.34 25.70
C ALA A 380 13.98 9.52 25.97
N ALA A 381 13.15 9.44 27.01
CA ALA A 381 12.29 10.55 27.44
C ALA A 381 13.10 11.75 27.95
N GLU A 382 14.18 11.52 28.70
CA GLU A 382 15.10 12.59 29.11
C GLU A 382 15.67 13.33 27.90
N VAL A 383 16.14 12.58 26.89
CA VAL A 383 16.66 13.16 25.65
C VAL A 383 15.57 13.94 24.92
N LEU A 384 14.34 13.40 24.82
CA LEU A 384 13.22 14.05 24.16
C LEU A 384 12.84 15.38 24.83
N ILE A 385 12.86 15.43 26.16
CA ILE A 385 12.54 16.64 26.94
C ILE A 385 13.62 17.71 26.78
N THR A 386 14.89 17.30 26.76
CA THR A 386 16.05 18.21 26.84
C THR A 386 16.58 18.65 25.47
N THR A 387 16.23 17.95 24.37
CA THR A 387 16.77 18.26 23.04
C THR A 387 16.25 19.61 22.51
N PRO A 388 17.13 20.59 22.23
CA PRO A 388 16.72 21.91 21.73
C PRO A 388 16.15 21.90 20.30
N GLY A 389 16.54 20.91 19.49
CA GLY A 389 16.15 20.82 18.07
C GLY A 389 14.64 20.66 17.83
N LEU A 390 13.90 20.16 18.83
CA LEU A 390 12.46 19.89 18.76
C LEU A 390 11.62 21.08 19.26
N ARG A 391 12.03 22.30 18.92
CA ARG A 391 11.42 23.55 19.43
C ARG A 391 9.95 23.74 19.09
N ASN A 392 9.49 23.16 17.97
CA ASN A 392 8.12 23.28 17.49
C ASN A 392 7.26 22.06 17.84
N LEU A 393 7.79 21.08 18.58
CA LEU A 393 7.06 19.88 18.95
C LEU A 393 5.98 20.24 19.97
N ARG A 394 4.70 20.12 19.58
CA ARG A 394 3.55 20.52 20.39
C ARG A 394 2.94 19.38 21.18
N GLY A 395 3.21 18.15 20.78
CA GLY A 395 2.65 16.94 21.36
C GLY A 395 3.18 15.68 20.69
N GLY A 396 2.64 14.55 21.12
CA GLY A 396 3.00 13.26 20.57
C GLY A 396 2.26 12.12 21.26
N SER A 397 2.37 10.94 20.67
CA SER A 397 1.85 9.69 21.21
C SER A 397 3.01 8.92 21.82
N PHE A 398 3.05 8.88 23.16
CA PHE A 398 4.17 8.40 23.98
C PHE A 398 3.76 7.22 24.88
N VAL A 399 2.85 6.37 24.38
CA VAL A 399 2.28 5.26 25.14
C VAL A 399 3.36 4.21 25.44
N SER A 400 3.82 4.11 26.69
CA SER A 400 4.87 3.15 27.06
C SER A 400 4.76 2.65 28.49
N HIS A 401 4.69 1.33 28.68
CA HIS A 401 4.75 0.69 30.00
C HIS A 401 6.13 0.83 30.69
N ARG A 402 7.14 1.35 29.98
CA ARG A 402 8.51 1.53 30.49
C ARG A 402 8.78 2.93 31.05
N LEU A 403 7.79 3.83 30.98
CA LEU A 403 7.86 5.17 31.56
C LEU A 403 7.38 5.18 33.00
N SER A 404 8.21 5.72 33.90
CA SER A 404 7.77 6.01 35.27
C SER A 404 6.83 7.21 35.32
N ASP A 405 6.00 7.30 36.36
CA ASP A 405 5.07 8.41 36.55
C ASP A 405 5.75 9.78 36.57
N THR A 406 6.99 9.84 37.06
CA THR A 406 7.82 11.05 37.03
C THR A 406 8.08 11.50 35.59
N PHE A 407 8.48 10.60 34.70
CA PHE A 407 8.72 10.95 33.30
C PHE A 407 7.44 11.21 32.53
N ARG A 408 6.34 10.51 32.85
CA ARG A 408 5.02 10.79 32.29
C ARG A 408 4.59 12.23 32.58
N LYS A 409 4.75 12.66 33.84
CA LYS A 409 4.45 14.04 34.25
C LYS A 409 5.34 15.05 33.52
N ARG A 410 6.66 14.83 33.50
CA ARG A 410 7.60 15.74 32.81
C ARG A 410 7.34 15.86 31.31
N LEU A 411 6.96 14.76 30.65
CA LEU A 411 6.55 14.79 29.24
C LEU A 411 5.30 15.62 29.04
N LYS A 412 4.28 15.48 29.88
CA LYS A 412 3.07 16.34 29.82
C LYS A 412 3.37 17.80 30.13
N ASP A 413 4.23 18.08 31.10
CA ASP A 413 4.63 19.45 31.46
C ASP A 413 5.36 20.13 30.29
N ARG A 414 6.22 19.39 29.57
CA ARG A 414 6.95 19.90 28.40
C ARG A 414 6.07 19.95 27.14
N PHE A 415 5.21 18.97 26.94
CA PHE A 415 4.37 18.77 25.76
C PHE A 415 2.90 18.61 26.20
N PRO A 416 2.15 19.71 26.38
CA PRO A 416 0.80 19.65 26.94
C PRO A 416 -0.20 18.80 26.13
N ASN A 417 0.03 18.66 24.82
CA ASN A 417 -0.81 17.82 23.94
C ASN A 417 -0.31 16.38 23.81
N ALA A 418 0.59 15.93 24.70
CA ALA A 418 1.10 14.57 24.66
C ALA A 418 0.12 13.56 25.28
N ILE A 419 -0.05 12.45 24.57
CA ILE A 419 -0.78 11.27 25.03
C ILE A 419 0.27 10.32 25.61
N VAL A 420 0.27 10.15 26.94
CA VAL A 420 1.35 9.44 27.67
C VAL A 420 0.83 8.33 28.56
#